data_AF-A0A0F6WFN2-F1
#
_entry.id   AF-A0A0F6WFN2-F1
#
_cell.length_a   1.000
_cell.length_b   1.000
_cell.length_c   1.000
_cell.angle_alpha   90.00
_cell.angle_beta   90.00
_cell.angle_gamma   90.00
#
_symmetry.space_group_name_H-M   'P 1'
#
loop_
_entity.id
_entity.type
_entity.pdbx_description
1 polymer ?
#
loop_
_entity_poly.entity_id
_entity_poly.type
_entity_poly.pdbx_seq_one_letter_code
_entity_poly.pdbx_strand_id
1 'polypeptide(L)'
;MTLEARQDPATRTGAFRRVGEQLGINPETLRSWVRQAEIDGGHRPRITSSEASRVAELEKENRELRRANAILRSALLAASTCRPRRCLIRTWSRRA
;
A
#
# COMPACT_ATOMS: atom_id res chain seq x y z
N MET A 1 -7.64 1.42 29.95
CA MET A 1 -7.20 0.64 31.14
C MET A 1 -5.68 0.39 31.16
N THR A 2 -5.09 -0.25 30.14
CA THR A 2 -3.63 -0.48 30.07
C THR A 2 -2.80 0.78 29.77
N LEU A 3 -3.29 1.63 28.87
CA LEU A 3 -2.68 2.92 28.54
C LEU A 3 -2.71 3.88 29.75
N GLU A 4 -3.86 3.97 30.43
CA GLU A 4 -4.04 4.73 31.67
C GLU A 4 -3.06 4.30 32.77
N ALA A 5 -2.92 2.98 33.01
CA ALA A 5 -2.00 2.42 33.99
C ALA A 5 -0.50 2.59 33.62
N ARG A 6 -0.19 3.06 32.40
CA ARG A 6 1.18 3.35 31.93
C ARG A 6 1.53 4.84 32.00
N GLN A 7 0.52 5.71 32.02
CA GLN A 7 0.71 7.15 32.17
C GLN A 7 1.19 7.52 33.57
N ASP A 8 0.77 6.76 34.58
CA ASP A 8 1.25 6.91 35.95
C ASP A 8 2.71 6.38 36.09
N PRO A 9 3.68 7.25 36.45
CA PRO A 9 5.09 6.90 36.55
C PRO A 9 5.37 5.80 37.59
N ALA A 10 4.51 5.61 38.58
CA ALA A 10 4.67 4.58 39.61
C ALA A 10 4.28 3.17 39.15
N THR A 11 3.41 3.07 38.14
CA THR A 11 2.84 1.78 37.68
C THR A 11 3.36 1.33 36.31
N ARG A 12 4.10 2.20 35.61
CA ARG A 12 4.68 1.97 34.28
C ARG A 12 5.50 0.68 34.14
N THR A 13 6.32 0.32 35.13
CA THR A 13 7.24 -0.85 35.04
C THR A 13 6.52 -2.19 35.22
N GLY A 14 5.27 -2.19 35.71
CA GLY A 14 4.51 -3.43 36.02
C GLY A 14 3.08 -3.48 35.49
N ALA A 15 2.60 -2.45 34.79
CA ALA A 15 1.22 -2.36 34.31
C ALA A 15 0.82 -3.53 33.41
N PHE A 16 1.70 -3.91 32.46
CA PHE A 16 1.42 -5.03 31.54
C PHE A 16 1.32 -6.38 32.26
N ARG A 17 2.16 -6.61 33.29
CA ARG A 17 2.14 -7.85 34.07
C ARG A 17 0.86 -7.94 34.90
N ARG A 18 0.51 -6.88 35.63
CA ARG A 18 -0.72 -6.84 36.45
C ARG A 18 -1.98 -7.02 35.61
N VAL A 19 -2.08 -6.30 34.49
CA VAL A 19 -3.25 -6.40 33.62
C VAL A 19 -3.28 -7.75 32.88
N GLY A 20 -2.12 -8.30 32.52
CA GLY A 20 -2.02 -9.66 31.97
C GLY A 20 -2.49 -10.73 32.97
N GLU A 21 -2.06 -10.64 34.23
CA GLU A 21 -2.49 -11.54 35.31
C GLU A 21 -4.00 -11.42 35.58
N GLN A 22 -4.56 -10.20 35.56
CA GLN A 22 -5.99 -9.95 35.76
C GLN A 22 -6.86 -10.50 34.62
N LEU A 23 -6.35 -10.49 33.38
CA LEU A 23 -7.07 -10.92 32.19
C LEU A 23 -6.74 -12.37 31.77
N GLY A 24 -5.76 -13.02 32.43
CA GLY A 24 -5.24 -14.33 32.02
C GLY A 24 -4.49 -14.30 30.68
N ILE A 25 -4.05 -13.13 30.22
CA ILE A 25 -3.38 -12.93 28.93
C ILE A 25 -1.89 -12.72 29.17
N ASN A 26 -1.04 -13.31 28.32
CA ASN A 26 0.39 -13.11 28.40
C ASN A 26 0.75 -11.60 28.29
N PRO A 27 1.53 -11.04 29.23
CA PRO A 27 1.89 -9.63 29.22
C PRO A 27 2.61 -9.16 27.95
N GLU A 28 3.33 -10.05 27.26
CA GLU A 28 3.97 -9.73 25.97
C GLU A 28 2.95 -9.54 24.85
N THR A 29 1.86 -10.33 24.84
CA THR A 29 0.74 -10.15 23.91
C THR A 29 0.07 -8.80 24.13
N LEU A 30 -0.17 -8.46 25.40
CA LEU A 30 -0.75 -7.16 25.78
C LEU A 30 0.14 -5.99 25.35
N ARG A 31 1.47 -6.14 25.48
CA ARG A 31 2.45 -5.14 25.02
C ARG A 31 2.41 -4.96 23.50
N SER A 32 2.27 -6.06 22.74
CA SER A 32 2.12 -6.01 21.29
C SER A 32 0.85 -5.28 20.86
N TRP A 33 -0.30 -5.61 21.48
CA TRP A 33 -1.57 -4.95 21.20
C TRP A 33 -1.58 -3.46 21.58
N VAL A 34 -0.97 -3.09 22.70
CA VAL A 34 -0.84 -1.68 23.08
C VAL A 34 0.03 -0.91 22.10
N ARG A 35 1.15 -1.48 21.62
CA ARG A 35 1.94 -0.85 20.55
C ARG A 35 1.13 -0.69 19.28
N GLN A 36 0.32 -1.69 18.91
CA GLN A 36 -0.53 -1.63 17.74
C GLN A 36 -1.61 -0.55 17.90
N ALA A 37 -2.27 -0.47 19.06
CA ALA A 37 -3.26 0.56 19.37
C ALA A 37 -2.65 1.97 19.42
N GLU A 38 -1.40 2.15 19.88
CA GLU A 38 -0.68 3.43 19.82
C GLU A 38 -0.40 3.85 18.36
N ILE A 39 -0.17 2.88 17.48
CA ILE A 39 0.03 3.12 16.04
C ILE A 39 -1.30 3.45 15.36
N ASP A 40 -2.35 2.68 15.65
CA ASP A 40 -3.69 2.90 15.10
C ASP A 40 -4.30 4.22 15.63
N GLY A 41 -3.96 4.61 16.86
CA GLY A 41 -4.32 5.89 17.47
C GLY A 41 -3.45 7.08 17.02
N GLY A 42 -2.64 6.93 15.97
CA GLY A 42 -1.93 8.03 15.31
C GLY A 42 -0.75 8.63 16.08
N HIS A 43 -0.31 8.02 17.19
CA HIS A 43 0.81 8.53 17.99
C HIS A 43 2.19 8.18 17.40
N ARG A 44 2.24 7.37 16.33
CA ARG A 44 3.45 7.08 15.56
C ARG A 44 3.17 7.15 14.05
N PRO A 45 4.01 7.85 13.27
CA PRO A 45 3.92 7.88 11.81
C PRO A 45 4.46 6.58 11.25
N ARG A 46 3.65 5.53 11.33
CA ARG A 46 3.78 4.36 10.46
C ARG A 46 2.39 4.12 9.93
N ILE A 47 2.23 4.39 8.63
CA ILE A 47 1.05 4.15 7.80
C ILE A 47 0.20 3.06 8.46
N THR A 48 -1.02 3.41 8.89
CA THR A 48 -1.89 2.44 9.55
C THR A 48 -2.04 1.22 8.64
N SER A 49 -2.18 0.02 9.19
CA SER A 49 -2.22 -1.20 8.35
C SER A 49 -3.31 -1.13 7.27
N SER A 50 -4.41 -0.41 7.55
CA SER A 50 -5.47 -0.11 6.60
C SER A 50 -5.04 0.83 5.47
N GLU A 51 -4.30 1.90 5.79
CA GLU A 51 -3.73 2.80 4.79
C GLU A 51 -2.68 2.12 3.93
N ALA A 52 -1.87 1.22 4.50
CA ALA A 52 -0.86 0.47 3.75
C ALA A 52 -1.51 -0.46 2.71
N SER A 53 -2.60 -1.13 3.09
CA SER A 53 -3.39 -1.94 2.17
C SER A 53 -4.04 -1.10 1.06
N ARG A 54 -4.57 0.08 1.41
CA ARG A 54 -5.16 1.01 0.43
C ARG A 54 -4.12 1.55 -0.56
N VAL A 55 -2.93 1.92 -0.07
CA VAL A 55 -1.83 2.39 -0.91
C VAL A 55 -1.36 1.28 -1.86
N ALA A 56 -1.24 0.05 -1.39
CA ALA A 56 -0.84 -1.08 -2.23
C ALA A 56 -1.84 -1.37 -3.37
N GLU A 57 -3.16 -1.29 -3.09
CA GLU A 57 -4.19 -1.47 -4.12
C GLU A 57 -4.17 -0.31 -5.12
N LEU A 58 -4.09 0.94 -4.64
CA LEU A 58 -3.99 2.12 -5.49
C LEU A 58 -2.74 2.08 -6.38
N GLU A 59 -1.60 1.61 -5.88
CA GLU A 59 -0.40 1.44 -6.69
C GLU A 59 -0.55 0.35 -7.76
N LYS A 60 -1.30 -0.72 -7.47
CA LYS A 60 -1.59 -1.77 -8.45
C LYS A 60 -2.47 -1.22 -9.57
N GLU A 61 -3.54 -0.52 -9.24
CA GLU A 61 -4.39 0.18 -10.20
C GLU A 61 -3.58 1.19 -11.03
N ASN A 62 -2.70 1.97 -10.41
CA ASN A 62 -1.87 2.94 -11.13
C ASN A 62 -0.90 2.26 -12.10
N ARG A 63 -0.31 1.12 -11.73
CA ARG A 63 0.54 0.33 -12.63
C ARG A 63 -0.24 -0.19 -13.84
N GLU A 64 -1.45 -0.68 -13.62
CA GLU A 64 -2.32 -1.17 -14.70
C GLU A 64 -2.76 -0.04 -15.63
N LEU A 65 -3.17 1.11 -15.07
CA LEU A 65 -3.52 2.30 -15.84
C LEU A 65 -2.34 2.87 -16.64
N ARG A 66 -1.12 2.81 -16.10
CA ARG A 66 0.10 3.21 -16.83
C ARG A 66 0.41 2.26 -17.98
N ARG A 67 0.22 0.95 -17.80
CA ARG A 67 0.38 -0.04 -18.89
C ARG A 67 -0.63 0.20 -20.00
N ALA A 68 -1.90 0.39 -19.65
CA ALA A 68 -2.95 0.70 -20.62
C ALA A 68 -2.65 2.00 -21.38
N ASN A 69 -2.26 3.06 -20.67
CA ASN A 69 -1.87 4.31 -21.31
C ASN A 69 -0.64 4.17 -22.22
N ALA A 70 0.34 3.35 -21.86
CA ALA A 70 1.49 3.10 -22.72
C ALA A 70 1.09 2.42 -24.04
N ILE A 71 0.16 1.47 -24.00
CA ILE A 71 -0.39 0.80 -25.18
C ILE A 71 -1.18 1.78 -26.05
N LEU A 72 -2.04 2.61 -25.44
CA LEU A 72 -2.83 3.60 -26.17
C LEU A 72 -1.92 4.65 -26.83
N ARG A 73 -0.90 5.13 -26.12
CA ARG A 73 0.08 6.07 -26.65
C ARG A 73 0.90 5.46 -27.79
N SER A 74 1.33 4.21 -27.66
CA SER A 74 2.09 3.54 -28.74
C SER A 74 1.23 3.29 -29.97
N ALA A 75 -0.04 2.91 -29.80
CA ALA A 75 -1.01 2.77 -30.89
C ALA A 75 -1.27 4.11 -31.60
N LEU A 76 -1.43 5.20 -30.85
CA LEU A 76 -1.60 6.54 -31.41
C LEU A 76 -0.36 6.98 -32.20
N LEU A 77 0.84 6.72 -31.68
CA LEU A 77 2.10 7.00 -32.38
C LEU A 77 2.22 6.18 -33.67
N ALA A 78 1.89 4.88 -33.64
CA ALA A 78 1.88 4.02 -34.82
C ALA A 78 0.88 4.51 -35.89
N ALA A 79 -0.32 4.92 -35.46
CA ALA A 79 -1.32 5.49 -36.36
C ALA A 79 -0.86 6.81 -36.99
N SER A 80 -0.21 7.68 -36.22
CA SER A 80 0.33 8.96 -36.72
C SER A 80 1.53 8.81 -37.67
N THR A 81 2.30 7.73 -37.54
CA THR A 81 3.49 7.46 -38.36
C THR A 81 3.19 6.65 -39.63
N CYS A 82 1.99 6.08 -39.74
CA CYS A 82 1.46 5.48 -40.96
C CYS A 82 1.16 6.57 -42.01
N ARG A 83 2.22 7.08 -42.64
CA ARG A 83 2.13 8.05 -43.74
C ARG A 83 1.57 7.32 -44.97
N PRO A 84 0.41 7.71 -45.52
CA PRO A 84 -0.29 6.94 -46.57
C PRO A 84 0.55 6.74 -47.85
N ARG A 85 1.57 7.57 -48.06
CA ARG A 85 2.45 7.54 -49.24
C ARG A 85 3.46 6.38 -49.30
N ARG A 86 3.77 5.68 -48.21
CA ARG A 86 4.81 4.62 -48.20
C ARG A 86 4.28 3.19 -48.20
N CYS A 87 3.04 2.95 -47.77
CA CYS A 87 2.45 1.59 -47.74
C CYS A 87 2.09 1.06 -49.13
N LEU A 88 1.71 1.92 -50.08
CA LEU A 88 1.32 1.49 -51.43
C LEU A 88 2.52 1.02 -52.29
N ILE A 89 3.75 1.46 -52.01
CA ILE A 89 4.91 1.13 -52.85
C ILE A 89 5.42 -0.29 -52.55
N ARG A 90 5.33 -0.76 -51.29
CA ARG A 90 5.83 -2.09 -50.90
C ARG A 90 4.88 -3.24 -51.20
N THR A 91 3.58 -3.00 -51.27
CA THR A 91 2.59 -4.07 -51.54
C THR A 91 2.49 -4.43 -53.02
N TRP A 92 2.87 -3.51 -53.92
CA TRP A 92 2.91 -3.77 -55.36
C TRP A 92 4.20 -4.48 -55.83
N SER A 93 5.34 -4.26 -55.18
CA SER A 93 6.62 -4.91 -55.54
C SER A 93 6.72 -6.41 -55.18
N ARG A 94 5.78 -6.96 -54.39
CA ARG A 94 5.71 -8.41 -54.09
C ARG A 94 4.70 -9.16 -54.97
N ARG A 95 4.04 -8.47 -55.89
CA ARG A 95 2.98 -9.03 -56.75
C ARG A 95 3.27 -8.84 -58.24
N ALA A 96 4.51 -8.51 -58.61
CA ALA A 96 5.04 -8.46 -59.96
C ALA A 96 6.19 -9.46 -60.08
#